data_AF-A0A2H5DQT4-F1
#
_entry.id   AF-A0A2H5DQT4-F1
#
_cell.length_a   1.000
_cell.length_b   1.000
_cell.length_c   1.000
_cell.angle_alpha   90.00
_cell.angle_beta   90.00
_cell.angle_gamma   90.00
#
_symmetry.space_group_name_H-M   'P 1'
#
loop_
_entity.id
_entity.type
_entity.pdbx_description
1 polymer ?
#
loop_
_entity_poly.entity_id
_entity_poly.type
_entity_poly.pdbx_seq_one_letter_code
_entity_poly.pdbx_strand_id
1 'polypeptide(L)'
;MNTLPPHTLSDGRQAVCLAETDSLTLLLDGVPAARFAAIRDQDRLSLAPQGEISPLLPAAALYALLAEAFRSDGDVRRVSLALAAAPRLAADAHRLGLFQTLDAAGDAVATRAAFWQLPGNFLSAPASGLFPASLTVSNHHQHPLRPPKPRGEVYRRYLPEIGETLSFRTVDPEADLDVFHDWMNQQRVDHFWEMAGDKEAHADYLRKLLADPHSHPLIGCFDDVPFGYFEAYWAKEDRISPFYDADDYDRGCHVLVGETRYRGPGRFPLWIRGIVHYLFVDEPRCRRIVGEPRVDNVRFIEHLQNHGFVKRKEFDFPHKRAALVVMERDVFFDQFGL
;
A
#
# COMPACT_ATOMS: atom_id res chain seq x y z
N MET A 1 22.11 -2.66 -12.34
CA MET A 1 21.25 -3.81 -11.99
C MET A 1 20.11 -3.27 -11.16
N ASN A 2 18.87 -3.53 -11.56
CA ASN A 2 17.68 -2.98 -10.93
C ASN A 2 17.19 -3.94 -9.83
N THR A 3 18.03 -4.18 -8.83
CA THR A 3 17.73 -5.11 -7.73
C THR A 3 16.81 -4.45 -6.71
N LEU A 4 15.84 -5.20 -6.18
CA LEU A 4 15.02 -4.73 -5.08
C LEU A 4 15.87 -4.32 -3.87
N PRO A 5 15.42 -3.35 -3.06
CA PRO A 5 16.05 -3.06 -1.79
C PRO A 5 16.05 -4.31 -0.88
N PRO A 6 17.07 -4.50 -0.03
CA PRO A 6 17.13 -5.63 0.89
C PRO A 6 15.91 -5.71 1.82
N HIS A 7 15.49 -6.93 2.15
CA HIS A 7 14.51 -7.21 3.19
C HIS A 7 15.20 -7.27 4.56
N THR A 8 14.91 -6.29 5.42
CA THR A 8 15.47 -6.26 6.77
C THR A 8 14.64 -7.14 7.70
N LEU A 9 15.28 -8.16 8.27
CA LEU A 9 14.68 -9.05 9.26
C LEU A 9 14.58 -8.37 10.63
N SER A 10 13.75 -8.91 11.52
CA SER A 10 13.56 -8.38 12.88
C SER A 10 14.83 -8.38 13.74
N ASP A 11 15.82 -9.19 13.39
CA ASP A 11 17.14 -9.25 14.04
C ASP A 11 18.20 -8.38 13.36
N GLY A 12 17.80 -7.56 12.38
CA GLY A 12 18.66 -6.60 11.67
C GLY A 12 19.40 -7.16 10.47
N ARG A 13 19.38 -8.49 10.25
CA ARG A 13 19.98 -9.12 9.07
C ARG A 13 19.27 -8.72 7.79
N GLN A 14 19.98 -8.75 6.67
CA GLN A 14 19.48 -8.34 5.36
C GLN A 14 19.34 -9.55 4.44
N ALA A 15 18.12 -9.80 3.97
CA ALA A 15 17.83 -10.81 2.96
C ALA A 15 17.73 -10.16 1.57
N VAL A 16 18.45 -10.71 0.60
CA VAL A 16 18.44 -10.26 -0.80
C VAL A 16 18.25 -11.46 -1.69
N CYS A 17 17.41 -11.36 -2.71
CA CYS A 17 17.30 -12.38 -3.75
C CYS A 17 17.93 -11.86 -5.04
N LEU A 18 18.81 -12.66 -5.63
CA LEU A 18 19.38 -12.41 -6.95
C LEU A 18 18.70 -13.33 -7.96
N ALA A 19 18.13 -12.73 -9.01
CA ALA A 19 17.58 -13.46 -10.13
C ALA A 19 18.61 -13.65 -11.24
N GLU A 20 18.78 -14.91 -11.65
CA GLU A 20 19.47 -15.34 -12.85
C GLU A 20 18.43 -15.92 -13.83
N THR A 21 18.84 -16.26 -15.06
CA THR A 21 17.91 -16.68 -16.13
C THR A 21 17.02 -17.88 -15.73
N ASP A 22 17.56 -18.83 -14.98
CA ASP A 22 16.91 -20.10 -14.63
C ASP A 22 16.96 -20.40 -13.12
N SER A 23 17.34 -19.41 -12.30
CA SER A 23 17.53 -19.62 -10.88
C SER A 23 17.39 -18.36 -10.05
N LEU A 24 17.02 -18.55 -8.79
CA LEU A 24 16.96 -17.52 -7.76
C LEU A 24 17.92 -17.90 -6.62
N THR A 25 18.80 -16.99 -6.24
CA THR A 25 19.72 -17.18 -5.11
C THR A 25 19.34 -16.25 -3.97
N LEU A 26 18.96 -16.81 -2.83
CA LEU A 26 18.69 -16.07 -1.60
C LEU A 26 19.97 -15.90 -0.79
N LEU A 27 20.34 -14.67 -0.52
CA LEU A 27 21.47 -14.29 0.32
C LEU A 27 20.97 -13.73 1.64
N LEU A 28 21.70 -14.04 2.70
CA LEU A 28 21.53 -13.47 4.03
C LEU A 28 22.84 -12.79 4.43
N ASP A 29 22.82 -11.48 4.65
CA ASP A 29 24.00 -10.63 4.89
C ASP A 29 25.09 -10.82 3.82
N GLY A 30 24.67 -10.98 2.55
CA GLY A 30 25.56 -11.21 1.42
C GLY A 30 26.10 -12.64 1.30
N VAL A 31 25.76 -13.55 2.21
CA VAL A 31 26.15 -14.96 2.15
C VAL A 31 25.02 -15.78 1.53
N PRO A 32 25.27 -16.61 0.49
CA PRO A 32 24.26 -17.50 -0.07
C PRO A 32 23.70 -18.44 1.00
N ALA A 33 22.38 -18.38 1.22
CA ALA A 33 21.67 -19.20 2.19
C ALA A 33 20.85 -20.32 1.53
N ALA A 34 20.38 -20.10 0.30
CA ALA A 34 19.74 -21.10 -0.54
C ALA A 34 19.78 -20.68 -2.02
N ARG A 35 19.81 -21.65 -2.93
CA ARG A 35 19.65 -21.43 -4.37
C ARG A 35 18.54 -22.34 -4.89
N PHE A 36 17.73 -21.83 -5.80
CA PHE A 36 16.59 -22.54 -6.37
C PHE A 36 16.63 -22.50 -7.89
N ALA A 37 16.49 -23.65 -8.53
CA ALA A 37 16.16 -23.74 -9.94
C ALA A 37 14.73 -23.22 -10.14
N ALA A 38 14.52 -22.38 -11.14
CA ALA A 38 13.24 -21.75 -11.43
C ALA A 38 12.68 -22.28 -12.76
N ILE A 39 11.47 -22.86 -12.70
CA ILE A 39 10.77 -23.39 -13.87
C ILE A 39 9.43 -22.69 -13.97
N ARG A 40 9.22 -21.95 -15.06
CA ARG A 40 7.93 -21.30 -15.34
C ARG A 40 7.04 -22.23 -16.17
N ASP A 41 5.81 -22.42 -15.71
CA ASP A 41 4.72 -23.06 -16.44
C ASP A 41 3.47 -22.18 -16.33
N GLN A 42 3.07 -21.55 -17.44
CA GLN A 42 1.95 -20.59 -17.50
C GLN A 42 2.05 -19.47 -16.44
N ASP A 43 1.15 -19.48 -15.46
CA ASP A 43 1.02 -18.52 -14.36
C ASP A 43 1.76 -18.95 -13.09
N ARG A 44 2.46 -20.10 -13.12
CA ARG A 44 3.17 -20.70 -11.99
C ARG A 44 4.67 -20.67 -12.20
N LEU A 45 5.39 -20.25 -11.15
CA LEU A 45 6.83 -20.41 -11.03
C LEU A 45 7.12 -21.46 -9.96
N SER A 46 7.73 -22.57 -10.36
CA SER A 46 8.17 -23.64 -9.45
C SER A 46 9.66 -23.47 -9.13
N LEU A 47 9.97 -23.46 -7.84
CA LEU A 47 11.31 -23.24 -7.28
C LEU A 47 11.78 -24.51 -6.56
N ALA A 48 12.78 -25.18 -7.13
CA ALA A 48 13.35 -26.41 -6.59
C ALA A 48 14.76 -26.16 -6.03
N PRO A 49 15.08 -26.56 -4.79
CA PRO A 49 16.41 -26.35 -4.21
C PRO A 49 17.54 -26.96 -5.07
N GLN A 50 18.59 -26.16 -5.32
CA GLN A 50 19.85 -26.60 -5.90
C GLN A 50 20.89 -26.73 -4.79
N GLY A 51 20.89 -27.87 -4.11
CA GLY A 51 21.78 -28.14 -2.96
C GLY A 51 21.09 -27.97 -1.61
N GLU A 52 21.89 -27.79 -0.56
CA GLU A 52 21.39 -27.68 0.80
C GLU A 52 20.82 -26.28 1.08
N ILE A 53 19.62 -26.23 1.66
CA ILE A 53 19.07 -25.00 2.25
C ILE A 53 19.72 -24.84 3.61
N SER A 54 20.34 -23.68 3.87
CA SER A 54 20.96 -23.42 5.17
C SER A 54 19.97 -23.67 6.32
N PRO A 55 20.31 -24.50 7.33
CA PRO A 55 19.42 -24.78 8.46
C PRO A 55 19.20 -23.54 9.35
N LEU A 56 20.01 -22.49 9.16
CA LEU A 56 19.91 -21.20 9.86
C LEU A 56 19.10 -20.16 9.07
N LEU A 57 18.57 -20.52 7.89
CA LEU A 57 17.76 -19.62 7.07
C LEU A 57 16.44 -19.28 7.80
N PRO A 58 16.20 -18.01 8.18
CA PRO A 58 14.94 -17.61 8.77
C PRO A 58 13.83 -17.63 7.72
N ALA A 59 12.65 -18.12 8.09
CA ALA A 59 11.49 -18.12 7.19
C ALA A 59 11.16 -16.74 6.61
N ALA A 60 11.30 -15.68 7.42
CA ALA A 60 11.09 -14.29 6.98
C ALA A 60 11.99 -13.87 5.80
N ALA A 61 13.18 -14.46 5.64
CA ALA A 61 14.06 -14.17 4.51
C ALA A 61 13.46 -14.62 3.17
N LEU A 62 12.53 -15.58 3.16
CA LEU A 62 11.81 -16.00 1.94
C LEU A 62 10.93 -14.89 1.37
N TYR A 63 10.65 -13.81 2.12
CA TYR A 63 10.02 -12.61 1.57
C TYR A 63 10.80 -12.04 0.39
N ALA A 64 12.14 -11.94 0.50
CA ALA A 64 12.98 -11.42 -0.59
C ALA A 64 12.92 -12.31 -1.84
N LEU A 65 12.86 -13.64 -1.64
CA LEU A 65 12.69 -14.62 -2.71
C LEU A 65 11.35 -14.42 -3.44
N LEU A 66 10.25 -14.32 -2.70
CA LEU A 66 8.91 -14.12 -3.26
C LEU A 66 8.77 -12.75 -3.94
N ALA A 67 9.31 -11.70 -3.33
CA ALA A 67 9.32 -10.35 -3.91
C ALA A 67 10.00 -10.35 -5.27
N GLU A 68 11.17 -10.98 -5.38
CA GLU A 68 11.91 -11.07 -6.62
C GLU A 68 11.20 -11.96 -7.65
N ALA A 69 10.62 -13.09 -7.21
CA ALA A 69 9.86 -13.98 -8.08
C ALA A 69 8.64 -13.30 -8.72
N PHE A 70 7.79 -12.62 -7.92
CA PHE A 70 6.61 -11.92 -8.44
C PHE A 70 6.97 -10.64 -9.21
N ARG A 71 8.08 -9.98 -8.88
CA ARG A 71 8.54 -8.80 -9.62
C ARG A 71 9.11 -9.17 -11.00
N SER A 72 9.86 -10.27 -11.09
CA SER A 72 10.59 -10.63 -12.31
C SER A 72 9.66 -10.99 -13.47
N ASP A 73 8.45 -11.44 -13.17
CA ASP A 73 7.44 -11.80 -14.18
C ASP A 73 6.03 -11.43 -13.69
N GLY A 74 5.44 -10.41 -14.33
CA GLY A 74 4.09 -9.90 -13.98
C GLY A 74 2.95 -10.88 -14.29
N ASP A 75 3.19 -11.90 -15.12
CA ASP A 75 2.22 -12.93 -15.45
C ASP A 75 2.19 -14.05 -14.39
N VAL A 76 3.23 -14.16 -13.56
CA VAL A 76 3.27 -15.16 -12.48
C VAL A 76 2.27 -14.76 -11.40
N ARG A 77 1.29 -15.65 -11.19
CA ARG A 77 0.24 -15.54 -10.18
C ARG A 77 0.48 -16.46 -8.99
N ARG A 78 1.28 -17.52 -9.16
CA ARG A 78 1.61 -18.48 -8.11
C ARG A 78 3.10 -18.81 -8.10
N VAL A 79 3.68 -18.90 -6.91
CA VAL A 79 5.02 -19.44 -6.68
C VAL A 79 4.89 -20.70 -5.83
N SER A 80 5.43 -21.81 -6.31
CA SER A 80 5.57 -23.06 -5.57
C SER A 80 7.03 -23.22 -5.17
N LEU A 81 7.32 -23.42 -3.88
CA LEU A 81 8.66 -23.61 -3.35
C LEU A 81 8.77 -24.99 -2.71
N ALA A 82 9.66 -25.82 -3.23
CA ALA A 82 9.85 -27.16 -2.70
C ALA A 82 10.62 -27.11 -1.36
N LEU A 83 9.89 -27.31 -0.26
CA LEU A 83 10.40 -27.25 1.11
C LEU A 83 10.20 -28.56 1.88
N ALA A 84 9.84 -29.65 1.21
CA ALA A 84 9.63 -30.97 1.84
C ALA A 84 10.85 -31.43 2.68
N ALA A 85 12.07 -31.11 2.23
CA ALA A 85 13.31 -31.40 2.95
C ALA A 85 13.62 -30.44 4.12
N ALA A 86 12.85 -29.34 4.26
CA ALA A 86 12.99 -28.32 5.30
C ALA A 86 11.63 -28.03 5.99
N PRO A 87 11.01 -29.03 6.66
CA PRO A 87 9.63 -28.93 7.13
C PRO A 87 9.40 -27.85 8.20
N ARG A 88 10.42 -27.52 9.01
CA ARG A 88 10.35 -26.41 9.97
C ARG A 88 10.27 -25.07 9.26
N LEU A 89 11.11 -24.86 8.25
CA LEU A 89 11.12 -23.66 7.42
C LEU A 89 9.76 -23.49 6.71
N ALA A 90 9.21 -24.58 6.16
CA ALA A 90 7.89 -24.57 5.53
C ALA A 90 6.78 -24.16 6.51
N ALA A 91 6.75 -24.77 7.70
CA ALA A 91 5.76 -24.47 8.73
C ALA A 91 5.86 -23.03 9.25
N ASP A 92 7.07 -22.52 9.46
CA ASP A 92 7.29 -21.15 9.91
C ASP A 92 6.93 -20.14 8.82
N ALA A 93 7.28 -20.42 7.56
CA ALA A 93 6.92 -19.55 6.43
C ALA A 93 5.40 -19.51 6.20
N HIS A 94 4.71 -20.64 6.39
CA HIS A 94 3.25 -20.70 6.37
C HIS A 94 2.63 -19.87 7.51
N ARG A 95 3.19 -19.97 8.73
CA ARG A 95 2.72 -19.19 9.90
C ARG A 95 2.90 -17.68 9.70
N LEU A 96 3.95 -17.26 8.99
CA LEU A 96 4.18 -15.87 8.62
C LEU A 96 3.27 -15.38 7.47
N GLY A 97 2.48 -16.27 6.86
CA GLY A 97 1.60 -15.93 5.74
C GLY A 97 2.33 -15.76 4.40
N LEU A 98 3.63 -16.05 4.33
CA LEU A 98 4.41 -15.99 3.09
C LEU A 98 3.88 -17.00 2.05
N PHE A 99 3.47 -18.18 2.53
CA PHE A 99 2.83 -19.23 1.72
C PHE A 99 1.48 -19.57 2.34
N GLN A 100 0.41 -19.55 1.53
CA GLN A 100 -0.96 -19.72 2.02
C GLN A 100 -1.37 -21.19 2.12
N THR A 101 -0.69 -22.07 1.39
CA THR A 101 -0.94 -23.52 1.45
C THR A 101 0.37 -24.30 1.43
N LEU A 102 0.38 -25.45 2.10
CA LEU A 102 1.33 -26.53 1.85
C LEU A 102 0.57 -27.59 1.05
N ASP A 103 1.07 -27.96 -0.12
CA ASP A 103 0.42 -28.98 -0.93
C ASP A 103 0.69 -30.39 -0.40
N ALA A 104 0.12 -31.41 -1.06
CA ALA A 104 0.24 -32.80 -0.63
C ALA A 104 1.68 -33.34 -0.67
N ALA A 105 2.57 -32.73 -1.45
CA ALA A 105 4.00 -33.06 -1.49
C ALA A 105 4.80 -32.35 -0.38
N GLY A 106 4.17 -31.41 0.34
CA GLY A 106 4.83 -30.56 1.32
C GLY A 106 5.45 -29.30 0.72
N ASP A 107 5.13 -28.98 -0.53
CA ASP A 107 5.61 -27.77 -1.19
C ASP A 107 4.77 -26.57 -0.78
N ALA A 108 5.43 -25.46 -0.51
CA ALA A 108 4.79 -24.24 -0.05
C ALA A 108 4.34 -23.40 -1.24
N VAL A 109 3.09 -22.96 -1.27
CA VAL A 109 2.52 -22.19 -2.38
C VAL A 109 2.08 -20.81 -1.92
N ALA A 110 2.57 -19.79 -2.63
CA ALA A 110 2.22 -18.39 -2.46
C ALA A 110 1.45 -17.89 -3.69
N THR A 111 0.43 -17.07 -3.49
CA THR A 111 -0.23 -16.34 -4.59
C THR A 111 0.23 -14.89 -4.61
N ARG A 112 0.27 -14.28 -5.80
CA ARG A 112 0.61 -12.85 -5.96
C ARG A 112 -0.30 -11.96 -5.11
N ALA A 113 -1.61 -12.22 -5.17
CA ALA A 113 -2.62 -11.44 -4.47
C ALA A 113 -2.47 -11.52 -2.94
N ALA A 114 -2.09 -12.67 -2.39
CA ALA A 114 -1.85 -12.80 -0.95
C ALA A 114 -0.49 -12.21 -0.54
N PHE A 115 0.55 -12.39 -1.35
CA PHE A 115 1.88 -11.86 -1.06
C PHE A 115 1.87 -10.34 -0.92
N TRP A 116 1.20 -9.62 -1.83
CA TRP A 116 1.10 -8.17 -1.76
C TRP A 116 0.20 -7.65 -0.64
N GLN A 117 -0.53 -8.51 0.07
CA GLN A 117 -1.24 -8.10 1.29
C GLN A 117 -0.32 -8.04 2.52
N LEU A 118 0.90 -8.59 2.41
CA LEU A 118 1.85 -8.57 3.51
C LEU A 118 2.47 -7.17 3.63
N PRO A 119 2.50 -6.56 4.84
CA PRO A 119 3.04 -5.22 5.02
C PRO A 119 4.54 -5.16 4.70
N GLY A 120 5.28 -6.26 4.88
CA GLY A 120 6.67 -6.42 4.46
C GLY A 120 7.56 -5.22 4.80
N ASN A 121 8.36 -4.79 3.82
CA ASN A 121 9.14 -3.55 3.89
C ASN A 121 8.35 -2.29 3.49
N PHE A 122 7.06 -2.42 3.20
CA PHE A 122 6.29 -1.28 2.72
C PHE A 122 6.00 -0.29 3.84
N LEU A 123 5.75 -0.77 5.06
CA LEU A 123 5.40 0.08 6.19
C LEU A 123 6.65 0.44 7.01
N SER A 124 6.81 1.73 7.28
CA SER A 124 7.89 2.26 8.13
C SER A 124 7.41 2.56 9.57
N ALA A 125 6.12 2.32 9.85
CA ALA A 125 5.49 2.42 11.17
C ALA A 125 4.63 1.17 11.43
N PRO A 126 4.30 0.84 12.70
CA PRO A 126 3.38 -0.25 13.01
C PRO A 126 2.04 -0.05 12.29
N ALA A 127 1.55 -1.10 11.63
CA ALA A 127 0.27 -1.09 10.95
C ALA A 127 -0.88 -0.78 11.94
N SER A 128 -1.82 0.06 11.52
CA SER A 128 -3.07 0.34 12.27
C SER A 128 -3.81 -0.94 12.68
N GLY A 129 -3.72 -2.00 11.87
CA GLY A 129 -4.29 -3.32 12.13
C GLY A 129 -3.87 -3.99 13.43
N LEU A 130 -2.71 -3.62 13.98
CA LEU A 130 -2.20 -4.16 15.24
C LEU A 130 -2.79 -3.45 16.47
N PHE A 131 -3.47 -2.32 16.28
CA PHE A 131 -4.07 -1.57 17.38
C PHE A 131 -5.31 -2.30 17.94
N PRO A 132 -5.49 -2.37 19.27
CA PRO A 132 -6.64 -3.05 19.88
C PRO A 132 -7.97 -2.48 19.40
N ALA A 133 -8.91 -3.36 19.05
CA ALA A 133 -10.26 -3.01 18.59
C ALA A 133 -11.20 -2.63 19.76
N SER A 134 -10.78 -1.70 20.61
CA SER A 134 -11.64 -1.15 21.67
C SER A 134 -12.66 -0.20 21.06
N LEU A 135 -13.94 -0.34 21.39
CA LEU A 135 -14.98 0.53 20.84
C LEU A 135 -15.03 1.88 21.55
N THR A 136 -15.34 2.93 20.80
CA THR A 136 -15.63 4.28 21.26
C THR A 136 -16.87 4.83 20.54
N VAL A 137 -17.34 5.99 20.98
CA VAL A 137 -18.44 6.72 20.34
C VAL A 137 -17.99 8.16 20.07
N SER A 138 -18.09 8.59 18.83
CA SER A 138 -17.89 9.99 18.42
C SER A 138 -18.89 10.35 17.32
N ASN A 139 -19.35 11.61 17.27
CA ASN A 139 -20.31 12.10 16.26
C ASN A 139 -21.54 11.19 16.04
N HIS A 140 -22.05 10.57 17.11
CA HIS A 140 -23.16 9.59 17.08
C HIS A 140 -22.88 8.26 16.37
N HIS A 141 -21.63 7.96 16.02
CA HIS A 141 -21.19 6.68 15.49
C HIS A 141 -20.44 5.88 16.56
N GLN A 142 -20.78 4.61 16.71
CA GLN A 142 -19.96 3.64 17.44
C GLN A 142 -18.95 3.01 16.47
N HIS A 143 -17.66 3.11 16.79
CA HIS A 143 -16.57 2.63 15.93
C HIS A 143 -15.36 2.21 16.78
N PRO A 144 -14.37 1.49 16.21
CA PRO A 144 -13.11 1.22 16.89
C PRO A 144 -12.35 2.51 17.21
N LEU A 145 -11.72 2.55 18.38
CA LEU A 145 -10.74 3.55 18.75
C LEU A 145 -9.58 3.49 17.75
N ARG A 146 -9.28 4.61 17.12
CA ARG A 146 -8.23 4.70 16.10
C ARG A 146 -6.85 4.82 16.74
N PRO A 147 -5.81 4.20 16.15
CA PRO A 147 -4.45 4.36 16.65
C PRO A 147 -4.01 5.84 16.57
N PRO A 148 -3.09 6.26 17.45
CA PRO A 148 -2.39 7.53 17.27
C PRO A 148 -1.71 7.58 15.90
N LYS A 149 -1.74 8.73 15.24
CA LYS A 149 -1.08 8.91 13.94
C LYS A 149 0.43 8.72 14.10
N PRO A 150 1.07 7.90 13.26
CA PRO A 150 2.52 7.85 13.22
C PRO A 150 3.11 9.18 12.76
N ARG A 151 4.39 9.43 13.07
CA ARG A 151 5.16 10.58 12.56
C ARG A 151 6.15 10.10 11.52
N GLY A 152 6.51 10.96 10.58
CA GLY A 152 7.47 10.64 9.53
C GLY A 152 6.90 9.71 8.46
N GLU A 153 7.78 8.95 7.80
CA GLU A 153 7.41 8.01 6.75
C GLU A 153 6.53 6.88 7.29
N VAL A 154 5.48 6.57 6.55
CA VAL A 154 4.54 5.48 6.87
C VAL A 154 4.51 4.41 5.80
N TYR A 155 4.91 4.76 4.58
CA TYR A 155 4.92 3.86 3.44
C TYR A 155 6.08 4.17 2.49
N ARG A 156 6.76 3.14 1.98
CA ARG A 156 7.78 3.25 0.93
C ARG A 156 7.71 2.09 -0.05
N ARG A 157 7.86 2.37 -1.34
CA ARG A 157 7.99 1.36 -2.39
C ARG A 157 8.90 1.83 -3.52
N TYR A 158 9.91 1.02 -3.83
CA TYR A 158 10.70 1.20 -5.04
C TYR A 158 9.90 0.80 -6.29
N LEU A 159 9.97 1.61 -7.35
CA LEU A 159 9.28 1.43 -8.63
C LEU A 159 10.31 1.15 -9.73
N PRO A 160 10.67 -0.13 -9.96
CA PRO A 160 11.70 -0.49 -10.93
C PRO A 160 11.44 0.03 -12.35
N GLU A 161 10.17 0.16 -12.73
CA GLU A 161 9.73 0.62 -14.05
C GLU A 161 10.13 2.06 -14.38
N ILE A 162 10.35 2.89 -13.35
CA ILE A 162 10.81 4.28 -13.51
C ILE A 162 12.10 4.59 -12.73
N GLY A 163 12.59 3.63 -11.94
CA GLY A 163 13.82 3.77 -11.17
C GLY A 163 13.73 4.73 -9.98
N GLU A 164 12.52 5.07 -9.53
CA GLU A 164 12.25 6.02 -8.43
C GLU A 164 11.56 5.32 -7.26
N THR A 165 11.58 5.94 -6.08
CA THR A 165 10.88 5.46 -4.88
C THR A 165 9.66 6.31 -4.60
N LEU A 166 8.47 5.69 -4.55
CA LEU A 166 7.26 6.33 -4.04
C LEU A 166 7.20 6.14 -2.51
N SER A 167 6.96 7.23 -1.77
CA SER A 167 6.70 7.16 -0.33
C SER A 167 5.53 8.07 0.08
N PHE A 168 4.95 7.75 1.24
CA PHE A 168 4.01 8.61 1.95
C PHE A 168 4.51 8.82 3.37
N ARG A 169 4.39 10.06 3.85
CA ARG A 169 4.75 10.45 5.22
C ARG A 169 3.68 11.33 5.83
N THR A 170 3.49 11.24 7.14
CA THR A 170 2.66 12.19 7.87
C THR A 170 3.16 13.60 7.63
N VAL A 171 2.23 14.54 7.41
CA VAL A 171 2.57 15.96 7.28
C VAL A 171 3.33 16.44 8.52
N ASP A 172 4.39 17.20 8.26
CA ASP A 172 5.08 18.01 9.25
C ASP A 172 4.72 19.48 8.99
N PRO A 173 3.88 20.11 9.83
CA PRO A 173 3.47 21.50 9.62
C PRO A 173 4.63 22.50 9.61
N GLU A 174 5.76 22.21 10.24
CA GLU A 174 6.91 23.11 10.22
C GLU A 174 7.65 23.04 8.88
N ALA A 175 7.78 21.84 8.32
CA ALA A 175 8.51 21.61 7.07
C ALA A 175 7.64 21.76 5.80
N ASP A 176 6.34 21.45 5.89
CA ASP A 176 5.47 21.30 4.73
C ASP A 176 4.50 22.47 4.50
N LEU A 177 4.40 23.40 5.44
CA LEU A 177 3.41 24.49 5.34
C LEU A 177 3.59 25.32 4.07
N ASP A 178 4.82 25.60 3.66
CA ASP A 178 5.13 26.40 2.48
C ASP A 178 4.64 25.72 1.21
N VAL A 179 5.01 24.46 1.01
CA VAL A 179 4.61 23.69 -0.18
C VAL A 179 3.11 23.41 -0.19
N PHE A 180 2.51 23.13 0.97
CA PHE A 180 1.06 22.96 1.11
C PHE A 180 0.32 24.25 0.75
N HIS A 181 0.77 25.39 1.28
CA HIS A 181 0.20 26.71 1.00
C HIS A 181 0.25 27.06 -0.49
N ASP A 182 1.39 26.83 -1.12
CA ASP A 182 1.56 27.06 -2.55
C ASP A 182 0.61 26.20 -3.38
N TRP A 183 0.48 24.91 -3.04
CA TRP A 183 -0.43 23.99 -3.72
C TRP A 183 -1.89 24.38 -3.55
N MET A 184 -2.33 24.72 -2.33
CA MET A 184 -3.73 25.11 -2.06
C MET A 184 -4.13 26.39 -2.79
N ASN A 185 -3.19 27.31 -3.01
CA ASN A 185 -3.43 28.56 -3.75
C ASN A 185 -3.31 28.41 -5.28
N GLN A 186 -2.98 27.23 -5.81
CA GLN A 186 -3.06 27.02 -7.26
C GLN A 186 -4.53 27.05 -7.70
N GLN A 187 -4.88 27.88 -8.67
CA GLN A 187 -6.25 28.03 -9.19
C GLN A 187 -6.94 26.67 -9.51
N ARG A 188 -6.18 25.71 -10.04
CA ARG A 188 -6.68 24.37 -10.36
C ARG A 188 -7.00 23.53 -9.12
N VAL A 189 -6.21 23.67 -8.05
CA VAL A 189 -6.45 22.96 -6.78
C VAL A 189 -7.62 23.61 -6.07
N ASP A 190 -7.60 24.94 -5.96
CA ASP A 190 -8.66 25.74 -5.34
C ASP A 190 -10.04 25.50 -5.97
N HIS A 191 -10.10 25.31 -7.30
CA HIS A 191 -11.35 24.94 -7.98
C HIS A 191 -12.06 23.71 -7.39
N PHE A 192 -11.33 22.77 -6.80
CA PHE A 192 -11.89 21.56 -6.20
C PHE A 192 -11.85 21.54 -4.67
N TRP A 193 -10.82 22.16 -4.09
CA TRP A 193 -10.60 22.15 -2.64
C TRP A 193 -11.20 23.37 -1.95
N GLU A 194 -11.38 24.49 -2.65
CA GLU A 194 -11.94 25.74 -2.12
C GLU A 194 -11.23 26.20 -0.84
N MET A 195 -9.90 26.06 -0.83
CA MET A 195 -9.04 26.38 0.31
C MET A 195 -7.93 27.38 -0.01
N ALA A 196 -7.99 28.10 -1.13
CA ALA A 196 -7.10 29.25 -1.31
C ALA A 196 -7.28 30.25 -0.15
N GLY A 197 -6.18 30.79 0.35
CA GLY A 197 -6.19 31.56 1.58
C GLY A 197 -4.78 31.86 2.10
N ASP A 198 -4.75 32.48 3.27
CA ASP A 198 -3.48 32.81 3.92
C ASP A 198 -2.82 31.59 4.59
N LYS A 199 -1.54 31.77 4.89
CA LYS A 199 -0.68 30.72 5.44
C LYS A 199 -1.04 30.37 6.88
N GLU A 200 -1.64 31.28 7.63
CA GLU A 200 -2.07 31.05 9.02
C GLU A 200 -3.28 30.11 9.04
N ALA A 201 -4.27 30.34 8.17
CA ALA A 201 -5.42 29.46 7.97
C ALA A 201 -5.00 28.05 7.57
N HIS A 202 -3.99 27.92 6.70
CA HIS A 202 -3.42 26.63 6.31
C HIS A 202 -2.69 25.92 7.45
N ALA A 203 -1.92 26.66 8.26
CA ALA A 203 -1.27 26.09 9.44
C ALA A 203 -2.30 25.59 10.46
N ASP A 204 -3.36 26.36 10.67
CA ASP A 204 -4.48 25.98 11.53
C ASP A 204 -5.23 24.76 11.02
N TYR A 205 -5.43 24.66 9.70
CA TYR A 205 -6.03 23.51 9.05
C TYR A 205 -5.22 22.23 9.30
N LEU A 206 -3.92 22.26 9.01
CA LEU A 206 -3.04 21.11 9.25
C LEU A 206 -3.00 20.70 10.72
N ARG A 207 -2.97 21.68 11.65
CA ARG A 207 -2.98 21.40 13.09
C ARG A 207 -4.27 20.70 13.52
N LYS A 208 -5.43 21.13 13.01
CA LYS A 208 -6.73 20.51 13.31
C LYS A 208 -6.80 19.08 12.78
N LEU A 209 -6.36 18.83 11.54
CA LEU A 209 -6.33 17.48 10.97
C LEU A 209 -5.37 16.54 11.72
N LEU A 210 -4.20 17.03 12.14
CA LEU A 210 -3.29 16.23 12.96
C LEU A 210 -3.88 15.89 14.33
N ALA A 211 -4.76 16.73 14.88
CA ALA A 211 -5.46 16.46 16.13
C ALA A 211 -6.67 15.53 15.97
N ASP A 212 -7.32 15.50 14.80
CA ASP A 212 -8.53 14.71 14.55
C ASP A 212 -8.23 13.21 14.29
N PRO A 213 -8.56 12.26 15.19
CA PRO A 213 -8.26 10.84 15.00
C PRO A 213 -8.85 10.20 13.74
N HIS A 214 -9.88 10.81 13.16
CA HIS A 214 -10.58 10.31 11.99
C HIS A 214 -9.78 10.44 10.68
N SER A 215 -8.93 11.46 10.55
CA SER A 215 -8.20 11.78 9.32
C SER A 215 -6.70 11.74 9.52
N HIS A 216 -5.93 11.29 8.54
CA HIS A 216 -4.47 11.19 8.56
C HIS A 216 -3.90 11.97 7.37
N PRO A 217 -3.39 13.19 7.60
CA PRO A 217 -2.80 14.02 6.55
C PRO A 217 -1.40 13.52 6.18
N LEU A 218 -1.17 13.32 4.89
CA LEU A 218 0.04 12.74 4.32
C LEU A 218 0.60 13.60 3.18
N ILE A 219 1.92 13.63 3.05
CA ILE A 219 2.64 14.08 1.86
C ILE A 219 3.09 12.86 1.06
N GLY A 220 2.72 12.82 -0.21
CA GLY A 220 3.30 11.89 -1.17
C GLY A 220 4.61 12.42 -1.72
N CYS A 221 5.62 11.56 -1.80
CA CYS A 221 6.95 11.89 -2.31
C CYS A 221 7.40 10.90 -3.41
N PHE A 222 8.19 11.39 -4.36
CA PHE A 222 9.03 10.55 -5.24
C PHE A 222 10.49 10.89 -4.99
N ASP A 223 11.31 9.89 -4.64
CA ASP A 223 12.70 10.07 -4.18
C ASP A 223 12.82 11.19 -3.14
N ASP A 224 11.94 11.14 -2.15
CA ASP A 224 11.84 12.09 -1.03
C ASP A 224 11.46 13.54 -1.44
N VAL A 225 11.11 13.77 -2.72
CA VAL A 225 10.60 15.06 -3.19
C VAL A 225 9.06 15.10 -3.13
N PRO A 226 8.45 16.03 -2.36
CA PRO A 226 7.00 16.19 -2.28
C PRO A 226 6.34 16.44 -3.63
N PHE A 227 5.19 15.80 -3.89
CA PHE A 227 4.41 16.03 -5.12
C PHE A 227 2.92 16.28 -4.92
N GLY A 228 2.37 15.77 -3.82
CA GLY A 228 0.94 15.80 -3.57
C GLY A 228 0.62 15.64 -2.10
N TYR A 229 -0.60 16.05 -1.76
CA TYR A 229 -1.16 15.99 -0.42
C TYR A 229 -2.37 15.05 -0.42
N PHE A 230 -2.46 14.23 0.62
CA PHE A 230 -3.41 13.14 0.75
C PHE A 230 -4.03 13.18 2.15
N GLU A 231 -5.34 13.04 2.26
CA GLU A 231 -6.06 12.89 3.53
C GLU A 231 -6.69 11.53 3.58
N ALA A 232 -5.98 10.56 4.17
CA ALA A 232 -6.53 9.25 4.41
C ALA A 232 -7.51 9.31 5.59
N TYR A 233 -8.71 8.77 5.48
CA TYR A 233 -9.72 8.91 6.53
C TYR A 233 -10.43 7.59 6.84
N TRP A 234 -11.08 7.53 8.00
CA TRP A 234 -11.95 6.41 8.41
C TRP A 234 -13.39 6.68 8.00
N ALA A 235 -13.88 5.97 6.98
CA ALA A 235 -15.12 6.34 6.29
C ALA A 235 -16.38 6.29 7.17
N LYS A 236 -16.39 5.46 8.22
CA LYS A 236 -17.50 5.38 9.18
C LYS A 236 -17.69 6.66 10.01
N GLU A 237 -16.61 7.39 10.24
CA GLU A 237 -16.59 8.66 10.99
C GLU A 237 -16.71 9.88 10.06
N ASP A 238 -16.63 9.67 8.75
CA ASP A 238 -16.65 10.73 7.75
C ASP A 238 -18.09 11.08 7.29
N ARG A 239 -18.24 12.26 6.69
CA ARG A 239 -19.48 12.73 6.06
C ARG A 239 -20.01 11.80 4.95
N ILE A 240 -19.18 10.93 4.37
CA ILE A 240 -19.63 9.94 3.37
C ILE A 240 -20.43 8.79 4.00
N SER A 241 -20.28 8.54 5.31
CA SER A 241 -20.89 7.39 6.00
C SER A 241 -22.40 7.27 5.85
N PRO A 242 -23.24 8.34 5.87
CA PRO A 242 -24.69 8.20 5.74
C PRO A 242 -25.14 7.77 4.34
N PHE A 243 -24.24 7.83 3.36
CA PHE A 243 -24.55 7.53 1.97
C PHE A 243 -24.26 6.08 1.60
N TYR A 244 -23.75 5.23 2.49
CA TYR A 244 -23.65 3.79 2.25
C TYR A 244 -23.50 3.01 3.58
N ASP A 245 -23.49 1.69 3.53
CA ASP A 245 -23.28 0.86 4.73
C ASP A 245 -21.78 0.76 5.06
N ALA A 246 -21.27 1.77 5.76
CA ALA A 246 -19.86 1.91 6.11
C ALA A 246 -19.42 0.89 7.18
N ASP A 247 -18.41 0.08 6.84
CA ASP A 247 -17.80 -0.86 7.79
C ASP A 247 -16.86 -0.11 8.77
N ASP A 248 -16.58 -0.72 9.91
CA ASP A 248 -15.71 -0.19 10.96
C ASP A 248 -14.30 0.17 10.47
N TYR A 249 -13.82 -0.51 9.43
CA TYR A 249 -12.46 -0.33 8.91
C TYR A 249 -12.42 0.19 7.48
N ASP A 250 -13.55 0.61 6.92
CA ASP A 250 -13.56 1.25 5.61
C ASP A 250 -12.71 2.53 5.66
N ARG A 251 -11.83 2.67 4.67
CA ARG A 251 -10.98 3.86 4.51
C ARG A 251 -11.44 4.68 3.32
N GLY A 252 -11.05 5.94 3.27
CA GLY A 252 -11.09 6.72 2.05
C GLY A 252 -9.88 7.64 1.95
N CYS A 253 -9.77 8.37 0.84
CA CYS A 253 -8.69 9.32 0.66
C CYS A 253 -9.12 10.53 -0.19
N HIS A 254 -8.91 11.74 0.32
CA HIS A 254 -8.91 12.94 -0.51
C HIS A 254 -7.51 13.19 -1.03
N VAL A 255 -7.39 13.63 -2.28
CA VAL A 255 -6.08 13.78 -2.93
C VAL A 255 -5.99 15.10 -3.68
N LEU A 256 -4.82 15.70 -3.63
CA LEU A 256 -4.38 16.72 -4.57
C LEU A 256 -2.95 16.42 -5.01
N VAL A 257 -2.69 16.68 -6.28
CA VAL A 257 -1.33 16.68 -6.83
C VAL A 257 -1.02 18.12 -7.20
N GLY A 258 -0.15 18.76 -6.42
CA GLY A 258 0.29 20.13 -6.65
C GLY A 258 1.34 20.24 -7.76
N GLU A 259 2.18 19.22 -7.89
CA GLU A 259 3.26 19.19 -8.87
C GLU A 259 2.82 18.57 -10.20
N THR A 260 2.82 19.38 -11.27
CA THR A 260 2.25 18.97 -12.57
C THR A 260 2.99 17.79 -13.21
N ARG A 261 4.30 17.64 -12.96
CA ARG A 261 5.11 16.54 -13.49
C ARG A 261 4.71 15.15 -12.97
N TYR A 262 3.96 15.08 -11.88
CA TYR A 262 3.47 13.82 -11.28
C TYR A 262 2.00 13.53 -11.62
N ARG A 263 1.45 14.24 -12.61
CA ARG A 263 0.11 14.03 -13.15
C ARG A 263 0.16 13.27 -14.47
N GLY A 264 -0.99 12.78 -14.92
CA GLY A 264 -1.14 12.12 -16.22
C GLY A 264 -0.83 10.61 -16.19
N PRO A 265 -1.00 9.93 -17.33
CA PRO A 265 -1.06 8.47 -17.41
C PRO A 265 0.24 7.75 -17.02
N GLY A 266 1.40 8.41 -17.12
CA GLY A 266 2.68 7.82 -16.70
C GLY A 266 2.95 7.89 -15.19
N ARG A 267 2.15 8.67 -14.43
CA ARG A 267 2.39 8.94 -13.01
C ARG A 267 1.19 8.59 -12.14
N PHE A 268 -0.01 8.89 -12.62
CA PHE A 268 -1.27 8.60 -11.93
C PHE A 268 -1.37 7.14 -11.44
N PRO A 269 -1.14 6.11 -12.27
CA PRO A 269 -1.29 4.72 -11.85
C PRO A 269 -0.33 4.37 -10.70
N LEU A 270 0.85 4.97 -10.67
CA LEU A 270 1.90 4.67 -9.70
C LEU A 270 1.47 5.11 -8.29
N TRP A 271 1.07 6.37 -8.14
CA TRP A 271 0.69 6.90 -6.83
C TRP A 271 -0.70 6.48 -6.40
N ILE A 272 -1.68 6.31 -7.31
CA ILE A 272 -3.03 5.88 -6.91
C ILE A 272 -3.01 4.45 -6.38
N ARG A 273 -2.28 3.53 -7.05
CA ARG A 273 -2.09 2.16 -6.56
C ARG A 273 -1.22 2.14 -5.31
N GLY A 274 -0.28 3.07 -5.18
CA GLY A 274 0.53 3.24 -3.98
C GLY A 274 -0.31 3.59 -2.75
N ILE A 275 -1.15 4.63 -2.83
CA ILE A 275 -1.98 5.03 -1.69
C ILE A 275 -3.05 3.97 -1.37
N VAL A 276 -3.65 3.36 -2.39
CA VAL A 276 -4.61 2.24 -2.20
C VAL A 276 -3.94 1.05 -1.51
N HIS A 277 -2.74 0.68 -1.96
CA HIS A 277 -1.96 -0.38 -1.34
C HIS A 277 -1.65 -0.07 0.12
N TYR A 278 -1.12 1.12 0.41
CA TYR A 278 -0.83 1.59 1.77
C TYR A 278 -2.04 1.43 2.69
N LEU A 279 -3.21 1.93 2.29
CA LEU A 279 -4.42 1.88 3.12
C LEU A 279 -4.85 0.44 3.43
N PHE A 280 -4.70 -0.49 2.48
CA PHE A 280 -5.05 -1.89 2.70
C PHE A 280 -4.04 -2.66 3.56
N VAL A 281 -2.74 -2.36 3.46
CA VAL A 281 -1.71 -3.05 4.27
C VAL A 281 -1.55 -2.44 5.66
N ASP A 282 -1.88 -1.15 5.83
CA ASP A 282 -1.95 -0.47 7.13
C ASP A 282 -3.10 -1.03 7.99
N GLU A 283 -4.27 -1.27 7.39
CA GLU A 283 -5.41 -1.89 8.06
C GLU A 283 -5.90 -3.13 7.29
N PRO A 284 -5.43 -4.34 7.62
CA PRO A 284 -5.81 -5.57 6.92
C PRO A 284 -7.31 -5.92 7.06
N ARG A 285 -8.02 -5.35 8.04
CA ARG A 285 -9.49 -5.48 8.17
C ARG A 285 -10.25 -4.56 7.22
N CYS A 286 -9.60 -3.56 6.62
CA CYS A 286 -10.19 -2.69 5.61
C CYS A 286 -10.51 -3.51 4.36
N ARG A 287 -11.81 -3.66 4.06
CA ARG A 287 -12.30 -4.45 2.91
C ARG A 287 -12.53 -3.59 1.67
N ARG A 288 -12.67 -2.28 1.83
CA ARG A 288 -12.88 -1.35 0.72
C ARG A 288 -12.35 0.04 1.02
N ILE A 289 -11.91 0.71 -0.03
CA ILE A 289 -11.53 2.12 -0.02
C ILE A 289 -12.57 2.90 -0.80
N VAL A 290 -13.13 3.94 -0.19
CA VAL A 290 -14.18 4.77 -0.77
C VAL A 290 -13.68 6.16 -1.16
N GLY A 291 -14.41 6.82 -2.03
CA GLY A 291 -14.23 8.22 -2.36
C GLY A 291 -15.50 8.85 -2.92
N GLU A 292 -15.52 10.17 -2.92
CA GLU A 292 -16.67 10.99 -3.31
C GLU A 292 -16.32 12.14 -4.28
N PRO A 293 -15.60 11.90 -5.40
CA PRO A 293 -15.31 12.96 -6.36
C PRO A 293 -16.59 13.63 -6.86
N ARG A 294 -16.50 14.92 -7.23
CA ARG A 294 -17.59 15.62 -7.90
C ARG A 294 -17.96 14.88 -9.20
N VAL A 295 -19.25 14.74 -9.49
CA VAL A 295 -19.72 13.99 -10.67
C VAL A 295 -19.27 14.61 -11.99
N ASP A 296 -19.01 15.91 -12.01
CA ASP A 296 -18.52 16.68 -13.16
C ASP A 296 -17.02 16.49 -13.42
N ASN A 297 -16.28 15.88 -12.48
CA ASN A 297 -14.89 15.49 -12.68
C ASN A 297 -14.78 14.13 -13.39
N VAL A 298 -15.40 14.05 -14.57
CA VAL A 298 -15.57 12.82 -15.36
C VAL A 298 -14.24 12.14 -15.62
N ARG A 299 -13.20 12.89 -16.01
CA ARG A 299 -11.86 12.34 -16.29
C ARG A 299 -11.23 11.67 -15.07
N PHE A 300 -11.38 12.27 -13.88
CA PHE A 300 -10.84 11.66 -12.66
C PHE A 300 -11.58 10.37 -12.31
N ILE A 301 -12.91 10.36 -12.46
CA ILE A 301 -13.72 9.15 -12.26
C ILE A 301 -13.31 8.06 -13.25
N GLU A 302 -13.15 8.38 -14.53
CA GLU A 302 -12.66 7.45 -15.56
C GLU A 302 -11.28 6.88 -15.21
N HIS A 303 -10.35 7.72 -14.74
CA HIS A 303 -9.04 7.25 -14.28
C HIS A 303 -9.18 6.28 -13.09
N LEU A 304 -10.01 6.59 -12.09
CA LEU A 304 -10.25 5.68 -10.97
C LEU A 304 -10.84 4.34 -11.45
N GLN A 305 -11.80 4.37 -12.38
CA GLN A 305 -12.41 3.15 -12.93
C GLN A 305 -11.42 2.29 -13.71
N ASN A 306 -10.54 2.91 -14.50
CA ASN A 306 -9.45 2.22 -15.20
C ASN A 306 -8.41 1.60 -14.26
N HIS A 307 -8.49 1.93 -12.96
CA HIS A 307 -7.62 1.39 -11.92
C HIS A 307 -8.38 0.66 -10.83
N GLY A 308 -9.60 0.16 -11.13
CA GLY A 308 -10.33 -0.82 -10.34
C GLY A 308 -11.42 -0.27 -9.41
N PHE A 309 -11.57 1.05 -9.32
CA PHE A 309 -12.70 1.62 -8.59
C PHE A 309 -14.00 1.42 -9.37
N VAL A 310 -15.10 1.22 -8.66
CA VAL A 310 -16.44 1.17 -9.25
C VAL A 310 -17.26 2.35 -8.75
N LYS A 311 -17.82 3.14 -9.67
CA LYS A 311 -18.85 4.13 -9.35
C LYS A 311 -20.15 3.39 -9.00
N ARG A 312 -20.53 3.41 -7.72
CA ARG A 312 -21.71 2.72 -7.19
C ARG A 312 -22.99 3.51 -7.37
N LYS A 313 -22.97 4.81 -7.07
CA LYS A 313 -24.11 5.72 -7.19
C LYS A 313 -23.67 7.17 -7.13
N GLU A 314 -24.63 8.07 -7.33
CA GLU A 314 -24.47 9.51 -7.09
C GLU A 314 -25.34 9.95 -5.92
N PHE A 315 -24.93 11.01 -5.23
CA PHE A 315 -25.66 11.62 -4.12
C PHE A 315 -25.25 13.08 -3.96
N ASP A 316 -26.03 13.84 -3.21
CA ASP A 316 -25.82 15.29 -3.02
C ASP A 316 -25.25 15.58 -1.62
N PHE A 317 -24.10 16.27 -1.60
CA PHE A 317 -23.67 17.06 -0.46
C PHE A 317 -24.17 18.51 -0.63
N PRO A 318 -24.24 19.32 0.45
CA PRO A 318 -24.66 20.72 0.35
C PRO A 318 -23.86 21.56 -0.68
N HIS A 319 -22.59 21.22 -0.91
CA HIS A 319 -21.67 21.97 -1.76
C HIS A 319 -21.30 21.27 -3.09
N LYS A 320 -21.73 20.00 -3.29
CA LYS A 320 -21.45 19.24 -4.52
C LYS A 320 -22.39 18.07 -4.74
N ARG A 321 -22.60 17.72 -6.01
CA ARG A 321 -23.08 16.38 -6.38
C ARG A 321 -21.88 15.45 -6.51
N ALA A 322 -21.88 14.38 -5.73
CA ALA A 322 -20.76 13.43 -5.60
C ALA A 322 -21.08 12.07 -6.24
N ALA A 323 -20.04 11.39 -6.71
CA ALA A 323 -20.09 9.99 -7.11
C ALA A 323 -19.44 9.12 -6.03
N LEU A 324 -20.17 8.18 -5.43
CA LEU A 324 -19.57 7.16 -4.57
C LEU A 324 -18.75 6.20 -5.44
N VAL A 325 -17.43 6.23 -5.29
CA VAL A 325 -16.51 5.29 -5.92
C VAL A 325 -15.94 4.36 -4.85
N VAL A 326 -15.81 3.07 -5.19
CA VAL A 326 -15.37 2.04 -4.25
C VAL A 326 -14.32 1.16 -4.90
N MET A 327 -13.18 0.99 -4.24
CA MET A 327 -12.18 -0.02 -4.54
C MET A 327 -12.34 -1.16 -3.53
N GLU A 328 -12.68 -2.36 -4.00
CA GLU A 328 -12.75 -3.56 -3.16
C GLU A 328 -11.34 -4.17 -2.99
N ARG A 329 -11.03 -4.65 -1.79
CA ARG A 329 -9.73 -5.24 -1.45
C ARG A 329 -9.33 -6.37 -2.41
N ASP A 330 -10.23 -7.31 -2.63
CA ASP A 330 -9.95 -8.50 -3.46
C ASP A 330 -9.72 -8.10 -4.93
N VAL A 331 -10.53 -7.17 -5.45
CA VAL A 331 -10.36 -6.63 -6.81
C VAL A 331 -8.99 -5.96 -6.94
N PHE A 332 -8.59 -5.16 -5.94
CA PHE A 332 -7.27 -4.56 -5.93
C PHE A 332 -6.18 -5.62 -6.03
N PHE A 333 -6.09 -6.55 -5.08
CA PHE A 333 -4.97 -7.50 -5.03
C PHE A 333 -4.97 -8.53 -6.16
N ASP A 334 -6.13 -8.90 -6.69
CA ASP A 334 -6.21 -9.88 -7.78
C ASP A 334 -5.88 -9.26 -9.15
N GLN A 335 -6.29 -8.00 -9.40
CA GLN A 335 -6.29 -7.42 -10.75
C GLN A 335 -5.43 -6.16 -10.90
N PHE A 336 -5.31 -5.34 -9.85
CA PHE A 336 -4.68 -4.01 -9.91
C PHE A 336 -3.49 -3.83 -8.97
N GLY A 337 -3.18 -4.86 -8.19
CA GLY A 337 -2.07 -4.92 -7.25
C GLY A 337 -0.73 -4.74 -7.94
N LEU A 338 0.32 -4.85 -7.13
CA LEU A 338 1.68 -4.51 -7.56
C LEU A 338 2.27 -5.56 -8.48
#